data_AF-A0A3B1D9S3-F1
#
_entry.id   AF-A0A3B1D9S3-F1
#
_cell.length_a   1.000
_cell.length_b   1.000
_cell.length_c   1.000
_cell.angle_alpha   90.00
_cell.angle_beta   90.00
_cell.angle_gamma   90.00
#
_symmetry.space_group_name_H-M   'P 1'
#
loop_
_entity.id
_entity.type
_entity.pdbx_description
1 polymer ?
#
loop_
_entity_poly.entity_id
_entity_poly.type
_entity_poly.pdbx_seq_one_letter_code
_entity_poly.pdbx_strand_id
1 'polypeptide(L)'
;ECKFESIKPESLYHFLEFLTEGLAKATRRLRYAQLKAFYNFIIETCGLEIKNPCSAPILSKSFRMPKRKVRKILDKETVDEMIYNTKNIRDRLIMELQARCGLRIGEVLKLMEAEMGCRWKSFPRSFSGIKI
;
A
#
# COMPACT_ATOMS: atom_id res chain seq x y z
N GLU A 1 2.51 -9.84 35.97
CA GLU A 1 3.79 -9.09 35.87
C GLU A 1 4.13 -8.84 34.41
N CYS A 2 4.29 -7.57 34.01
CA CYS A 2 4.48 -7.18 32.61
C CYS A 2 5.95 -7.35 32.19
N LYS A 3 6.29 -8.47 31.56
CA LYS A 3 7.65 -8.83 31.09
C LYS A 3 8.24 -7.91 30.00
N PHE A 4 7.56 -6.83 29.62
CA PHE A 4 7.93 -5.97 28.50
C PHE A 4 9.16 -5.08 28.76
N GLU A 5 9.48 -4.81 30.02
CA GLU A 5 10.62 -3.94 30.38
C GLU A 5 11.98 -4.59 30.14
N SER A 6 12.04 -5.92 30.07
CA SER A 6 13.28 -6.70 29.94
C SER A 6 13.76 -6.86 28.48
N ILE A 7 12.97 -6.39 27.51
CA ILE A 7 13.25 -6.63 26.09
C ILE A 7 14.35 -5.70 25.59
N LYS A 8 15.49 -6.29 25.22
CA LYS A 8 16.64 -5.57 24.66
C LYS A 8 16.43 -5.21 23.18
N PRO A 9 16.82 -4.01 22.73
CA PRO A 9 16.75 -3.62 21.31
C PRO A 9 17.52 -4.55 20.36
N GLU A 10 18.62 -5.15 20.81
CA GLU A 10 19.44 -6.09 20.04
C GLU A 10 18.68 -7.38 19.74
N SER A 11 17.94 -7.91 20.72
CA SER A 11 17.10 -9.08 20.54
C SER A 11 16.00 -8.83 19.51
N LEU A 12 15.40 -7.64 19.52
CA LEU A 12 14.42 -7.22 18.51
C LEU A 12 15.05 -7.07 17.13
N TYR A 13 16.30 -6.58 17.06
CA TYR A 13 17.03 -6.49 15.80
C TYR A 13 17.26 -7.87 15.20
N HIS A 14 17.77 -8.83 15.97
CA HIS A 14 17.98 -10.20 15.50
C HIS A 14 16.67 -10.89 15.09
N PHE A 15 15.60 -10.69 15.87
CA PHE A 15 14.28 -11.20 15.54
C PHE A 15 13.75 -10.63 14.21
N LEU A 16 13.88 -9.32 14.00
CA LEU A 16 13.48 -8.69 12.75
C LEU A 16 14.38 -9.07 11.58
N GLU A 17 15.68 -9.27 11.80
CA GLU A 17 16.59 -9.75 10.74
C GLU A 17 16.19 -11.16 10.30
N PHE A 18 15.99 -12.06 11.26
CA PHE A 18 15.52 -13.43 11.00
C PHE A 18 14.18 -13.47 10.27
N LEU A 19 13.18 -12.71 10.73
CA LEU A 19 11.87 -12.65 10.08
C LEU A 19 11.88 -12.01 8.69
N THR A 20 12.89 -11.21 8.41
CA THR A 20 12.94 -10.41 7.18
C THR A 20 14.10 -10.78 6.26
N GLU A 21 14.72 -11.93 6.52
CA GLU A 21 15.75 -12.52 5.68
C GLU A 21 15.22 -12.76 4.27
N GLY A 22 16.00 -12.34 3.27
CA GLY A 22 15.62 -12.42 1.85
C GLY A 22 14.48 -11.49 1.41
N LEU A 23 13.84 -10.72 2.30
CA LEU A 23 12.72 -9.85 1.95
C LEU A 23 13.18 -8.49 1.40
N ALA A 24 12.37 -7.92 0.51
CA ALA A 24 12.58 -6.59 -0.02
C ALA A 24 12.63 -5.53 1.11
N LYS A 25 13.51 -4.53 0.97
CA LYS A 25 13.69 -3.44 1.97
C LYS A 25 12.38 -2.75 2.37
N ALA A 26 11.42 -2.63 1.45
CA ALA A 26 10.10 -2.07 1.74
C ALA A 26 9.31 -2.95 2.72
N THR A 27 9.32 -4.27 2.52
CA THR A 27 8.69 -5.25 3.41
C THR A 27 9.38 -5.25 4.78
N ARG A 28 10.72 -5.23 4.81
CA ARG A 28 11.49 -5.11 6.06
C ARG A 28 11.07 -3.88 6.87
N ARG A 29 10.95 -2.72 6.21
CA ARG A 29 10.47 -1.48 6.81
C ARG A 29 9.05 -1.59 7.34
N LEU A 30 8.14 -2.20 6.59
CA LEU A 30 6.75 -2.36 7.00
C LEU A 30 6.64 -3.20 8.28
N ARG A 31 7.35 -4.32 8.36
CA ARG A 31 7.38 -5.18 9.55
C ARG A 31 7.91 -4.44 10.77
N TYR A 32 9.00 -3.68 10.62
CA TYR A 32 9.50 -2.81 11.68
C TYR A 32 8.45 -1.77 12.13
N ALA A 33 7.74 -1.13 11.19
CA ALA A 33 6.73 -0.12 11.52
C ALA A 33 5.53 -0.73 12.29
N GLN A 34 5.09 -1.93 11.90
CA GLN A 34 4.06 -2.69 12.61
C GLN A 34 4.48 -2.99 14.04
N LEU A 35 5.70 -3.51 14.23
CA LEU A 35 6.24 -3.82 15.56
C LEU A 35 6.37 -2.57 16.43
N LYS A 36 6.86 -1.46 15.85
CA LYS A 36 6.95 -0.18 16.56
C LYS A 36 5.57 0.31 17.02
N ALA A 37 4.56 0.24 16.14
CA ALA A 37 3.20 0.64 16.47
C ALA A 37 2.59 -0.26 17.56
N PHE A 38 2.87 -1.56 17.53
CA PHE A 38 2.45 -2.50 18.57
C PHE A 38 3.02 -2.15 19.95
N TYR A 39 4.32 -1.84 20.05
CA TYR A 39 4.90 -1.38 21.31
C TYR A 39 4.34 -0.04 21.77
N ASN A 40 4.09 0.90 20.86
CA ASN A 40 3.43 2.16 21.22
C ASN A 40 2.03 1.91 21.79
N PHE A 41 1.26 1.02 21.19
CA PHE A 41 -0.07 0.65 21.67
C PHE A 41 -0.04 0.03 23.07
N ILE A 42 0.91 -0.87 23.35
CA ILE A 42 1.06 -1.48 24.69
C ILE A 42 1.48 -0.43 25.72
N ILE A 43 2.43 0.43 25.38
CA ILE A 43 2.90 1.51 26.28
C ILE A 43 1.74 2.42 26.67
N GLU A 44 0.92 2.82 25.70
CA GLU A 44 -0.23 3.68 25.91
C GLU A 44 -1.34 2.97 26.71
N THR A 45 -1.65 1.72 26.37
CA THR A 45 -2.73 0.95 27.03
C THR A 45 -2.37 0.54 28.46
N CYS A 46 -1.10 0.21 28.72
CA CYS A 46 -0.63 -0.25 30.03
C CYS A 46 -0.05 0.87 30.90
N GLY A 47 0.05 2.11 30.40
CA GLY A 47 0.61 3.25 31.15
C GLY A 47 2.08 3.08 31.53
N LEU A 48 2.87 2.38 30.72
CA LEU A 48 4.29 2.11 31.02
C LEU A 48 5.13 3.36 30.72
N GLU A 49 5.93 3.86 31.67
CA GLU A 49 6.87 4.96 31.44
C GLU A 49 8.18 4.51 30.76
N ILE A 50 8.06 3.64 29.75
CA ILE A 50 9.21 3.04 29.06
C ILE A 50 9.32 3.61 27.66
N LYS A 51 10.55 3.94 27.23
CA LYS A 51 10.81 4.31 25.84
C LYS A 51 10.68 3.08 24.95
N ASN A 52 9.93 3.20 23.85
CA ASN A 52 9.74 2.11 22.90
C ASN A 52 11.09 1.51 22.47
N PRO A 53 11.34 0.21 22.71
CA PRO A 53 12.61 -0.44 22.40
C PRO A 53 12.91 -0.45 20.90
N CYS A 54 11.88 -0.33 20.04
CA CYS A 54 12.01 -0.17 18.60
C CYS A 54 12.53 1.21 18.17
N SER A 55 12.56 2.21 19.05
CA SER A 55 13.09 3.55 18.74
C SER A 55 14.60 3.63 18.90
N ALA A 56 15.27 2.55 19.32
CA ALA A 56 16.72 2.48 19.39
C ALA A 56 17.37 2.79 18.03
N PRO A 57 18.52 3.49 18.01
CA PRO A 57 19.17 3.90 16.78
C PRO A 57 19.54 2.72 15.88
N ILE A 58 19.92 1.58 16.45
CA ILE A 58 20.21 0.34 15.72
C ILE A 58 19.05 -0.10 14.82
N LEU A 59 17.82 -0.11 15.35
CA LEU A 59 16.62 -0.50 14.61
C LEU A 59 16.19 0.58 13.62
N SER A 60 16.19 1.84 14.04
CA SER A 60 15.75 2.94 13.18
C SER A 60 16.63 3.14 11.94
N LYS A 61 17.94 2.88 12.06
CA LYS A 61 18.92 3.00 10.97
C LYS A 61 18.88 1.78 10.05
N SER A 62 18.81 0.58 10.61
CA SER A 62 18.78 -0.66 9.82
C SER A 62 17.47 -0.83 9.04
N PHE A 63 16.34 -0.42 9.61
CA PHE A 63 15.02 -0.50 8.97
C PHE A 63 14.56 0.87 8.45
N ARG A 64 15.44 1.60 7.76
CA ARG A 64 15.11 2.91 7.18
C ARG A 64 14.15 2.77 6.00
N MET A 65 13.29 3.76 5.81
CA MET A 65 12.39 3.82 4.67
C MET A 65 13.21 3.83 3.37
N PRO A 66 12.99 2.87 2.45
CA PRO A 66 13.65 2.89 1.16
C PRO A 66 13.20 4.13 0.37
N LYS A 67 14.12 4.73 -0.38
CA LYS A 67 13.77 5.83 -1.31
C LYS A 67 12.70 5.33 -2.27
N ARG A 68 11.60 6.08 -2.41
CA ARG A 68 10.54 5.76 -3.35
C ARG A 68 11.17 5.75 -4.75
N LYS A 69 11.17 4.59 -5.41
CA LYS A 69 11.47 4.54 -6.84
C LYS A 69 10.35 5.27 -7.56
N VAL A 70 10.68 6.35 -8.25
CA VAL A 70 9.74 7.05 -9.12
C VAL A 70 9.33 6.05 -10.19
N ARG A 71 8.03 5.73 -10.25
CA ARG A 71 7.50 4.90 -11.34
C ARG A 71 7.42 5.78 -12.57
N LYS A 72 7.75 5.22 -13.73
CA LYS A 72 7.58 5.91 -15.02
C LYS A 72 6.10 6.27 -15.16
N ILE A 73 5.82 7.56 -15.31
CA ILE A 73 4.49 8.05 -15.66
C ILE A 73 4.31 7.74 -17.16
N LEU A 74 3.17 7.16 -17.51
CA LEU A 74 2.87 6.84 -18.90
C LEU A 74 2.31 8.07 -19.61
N ASP A 75 2.78 8.30 -20.82
CA ASP A 75 2.27 9.35 -21.69
C ASP A 75 0.93 8.94 -22.30
N LYS A 76 0.11 9.92 -22.66
CA LYS A 76 -1.24 9.70 -23.19
C LYS A 76 -1.24 8.78 -24.42
N GLU A 77 -0.29 9.00 -25.34
CA GLU A 77 -0.14 8.22 -26.57
C GLU A 77 0.11 6.74 -26.28
N THR A 78 1.00 6.45 -25.32
CA THR A 78 1.29 5.06 -24.90
C THR A 78 0.05 4.40 -24.29
N VAL A 79 -0.76 5.13 -23.52
CA VAL A 79 -2.00 4.61 -22.94
C VAL A 79 -3.03 4.30 -24.04
N ASP A 80 -3.20 5.19 -25.01
CA ASP A 80 -4.13 5.00 -26.13
C ASP A 80 -3.73 3.79 -27.00
N GLU A 81 -2.42 3.60 -27.27
CA GLU A 81 -1.90 2.41 -27.96
C GLU A 81 -2.16 1.11 -27.18
N MET A 82 -1.97 1.11 -25.86
CA MET A 82 -2.25 -0.06 -25.01
C MET A 82 -3.73 -0.44 -25.04
N ILE A 83 -4.63 0.54 -25.02
CA ILE A 83 -6.08 0.32 -25.13
C ILE A 83 -6.42 -0.26 -26.50
N TYR A 84 -5.82 0.27 -27.57
CA TYR A 84 -6.05 -0.21 -28.94
C TYR A 84 -5.56 -1.66 -29.14
N ASN A 85 -4.38 -2.00 -28.62
CA ASN A 85 -3.79 -3.32 -28.78
C ASN A 85 -4.48 -4.44 -27.96
N THR A 86 -5.34 -4.08 -27.00
CA THR A 86 -5.98 -5.06 -26.13
C THR A 86 -7.21 -5.69 -26.79
N LYS A 87 -7.15 -7.01 -27.01
CA LYS A 87 -8.21 -7.78 -27.69
C LYS A 87 -9.40 -8.13 -26.80
N ASN A 88 -9.19 -8.31 -25.49
CA ASN A 88 -10.25 -8.66 -24.55
C ASN A 88 -11.14 -7.44 -24.26
N ILE A 89 -12.44 -7.57 -24.53
CA ILE A 89 -13.41 -6.47 -24.38
C ILE A 89 -13.47 -5.97 -22.92
N ARG A 90 -13.48 -6.88 -21.94
CA ARG A 90 -13.46 -6.53 -20.52
C ARG A 90 -12.22 -5.72 -20.15
N ASP A 91 -11.04 -6.21 -20.52
CA ASP A 91 -9.78 -5.59 -20.12
C ASP A 91 -9.61 -4.23 -20.81
N ARG A 92 -10.05 -4.13 -22.07
CA ARG A 92 -10.13 -2.87 -22.82
C ARG A 92 -11.06 -1.85 -22.14
N LEU A 93 -12.26 -2.26 -21.72
CA LEU A 93 -13.21 -1.40 -21.03
C LEU A 93 -12.66 -0.91 -19.69
N ILE A 94 -12.00 -1.80 -18.92
CA ILE A 94 -11.35 -1.44 -17.67
C ILE A 94 -10.28 -0.36 -17.93
N MET A 95 -9.41 -0.53 -18.91
CA MET A 95 -8.38 0.46 -19.23
C MET A 95 -8.97 1.79 -19.73
N GLU A 96 -10.01 1.76 -20.56
CA GLU A 96 -10.69 2.96 -21.05
C GLU A 96 -11.35 3.74 -19.92
N LEU A 97 -12.00 3.05 -18.97
CA LEU A 97 -12.58 3.65 -17.77
C LEU A 97 -11.51 4.23 -16.84
N GLN A 98 -10.42 3.50 -16.61
CA GLN A 98 -9.31 3.99 -15.79
C GLN A 98 -8.65 5.23 -16.40
N ALA A 99 -8.41 5.23 -17.71
CA ALA A 99 -7.77 6.34 -18.42
C ALA A 99 -8.64 7.61 -18.46
N ARG A 100 -9.97 7.47 -18.57
CA ARG A 100 -10.89 8.61 -18.65
C ARG A 100 -11.39 9.12 -17.31
N CYS A 101 -11.69 8.22 -16.37
CA CYS A 101 -12.28 8.57 -15.08
C CYS A 101 -11.24 8.69 -13.96
N GLY A 102 -10.00 8.25 -14.18
CA GLY A 102 -8.93 8.29 -13.19
C GLY A 102 -9.17 7.38 -11.97
N LEU A 103 -10.05 6.39 -12.11
CA LEU A 103 -10.46 5.51 -11.03
C LEU A 103 -9.39 4.48 -10.69
N ARG A 104 -9.30 4.13 -9.40
CA ARG A 104 -8.48 3.00 -8.95
C ARG A 104 -9.08 1.71 -9.49
N ILE A 105 -8.23 0.72 -9.78
CA ILE A 105 -8.68 -0.58 -10.32
C ILE A 105 -9.80 -1.21 -9.48
N GLY A 106 -9.71 -1.11 -8.14
CA GLY A 106 -10.74 -1.64 -7.25
C GLY A 106 -12.09 -0.92 -7.34
N GLU A 107 -12.12 0.35 -7.74
CA GLU A 107 -13.36 1.11 -7.95
C GLU A 107 -13.99 0.71 -9.30
N VAL A 108 -13.16 0.57 -10.34
CA VAL A 108 -13.62 0.12 -11.67
C VAL A 108 -14.20 -1.29 -11.62
N LEU A 109 -13.57 -2.21 -10.88
CA LEU A 109 -14.08 -3.57 -10.74
C LEU A 109 -15.45 -3.62 -10.05
N LYS A 110 -15.66 -2.79 -9.02
CA LYS A 110 -16.96 -2.68 -8.33
C LYS A 110 -18.05 -2.11 -9.23
N LEU A 111 -17.73 -1.10 -10.04
CA LEU A 111 -18.66 -0.55 -11.02
C LEU A 111 -19.03 -1.60 -12.08
N MET A 112 -18.04 -2.35 -12.56
CA MET A 112 -18.28 -3.39 -13.55
C MET A 112 -19.17 -4.53 -13.01
N GLU A 113 -18.98 -4.91 -11.75
CA GLU A 113 -19.84 -5.90 -11.08
C GLU A 113 -21.28 -5.41 -10.93
N ALA A 114 -21.46 -4.15 -10.53
CA ALA A 114 -22.79 -3.52 -10.43
C ALA A 114 -23.50 -3.42 -11.79
N GLU A 115 -22.76 -3.07 -12.85
CA GLU A 115 -23.28 -2.93 -14.22
C GLU A 115 -23.62 -4.29 -14.87
N MET A 116 -22.91 -5.37 -14.51
CA MET A 116 -23.21 -6.73 -15.00
C MET A 116 -24.48 -7.33 -14.37
N GLY A 117 -24.92 -6.82 -13.21
CA GLY A 117 -26.20 -7.20 -12.59
C GLY A 117 -27.43 -6.59 -13.28
N CYS A 118 -27.26 -5.45 -13.96
CA CYS A 118 -28.34 -4.71 -14.61
C CYS A 118 -27.88 -4.20 -15.99
N ARG A 119 -28.01 -5.06 -17.01
CA ARG A 119 -28.24 -4.73 -18.43
C ARG A 119 -27.76 -3.33 -18.88
N TRP A 120 -26.57 -3.29 -19.50
CA TRP A 120 -25.93 -2.36 -20.48
C TRP A 120 -26.74 -1.24 -21.19
N LYS A 121 -27.78 -0.67 -20.59
CA LYS A 121 -28.52 0.45 -21.15
C LYS A 121 -28.25 1.66 -20.27
N SER A 122 -27.65 2.65 -20.92
CA SER A 122 -27.30 3.99 -20.44
C SER A 122 -26.18 4.07 -19.42
N PHE A 123 -24.95 4.19 -19.93
CA PHE A 123 -23.91 4.99 -19.29
C PHE A 123 -24.41 6.46 -19.29
N PRO A 124 -24.76 7.08 -18.14
CA PRO A 124 -25.07 8.49 -18.15
C PRO A 124 -23.79 9.26 -18.50
N ARG A 125 -23.81 9.92 -19.66
CA ARG A 125 -22.87 11.00 -19.98
C ARG A 125 -23.15 12.15 -19.02
N SER A 126 -22.55 12.13 -17.84
CA SER A 126 -22.19 13.31 -17.06
C SER A 126 -21.66 12.90 -15.69
N PHE A 127 -20.34 12.84 -15.58
CA PHE A 127 -19.67 13.28 -14.36
C PHE A 127 -18.82 14.48 -14.74
N SER A 128 -19.50 15.60 -14.94
CA SER A 128 -18.91 16.93 -14.90
C SER A 128 -18.41 17.17 -13.48
N GLY A 129 -17.10 17.07 -13.27
CA GLY A 129 -16.51 17.52 -12.01
C GLY A 129 -15.30 16.73 -11.54
N ILE A 130 -14.24 16.65 -12.35
CA ILE A 130 -12.89 16.61 -11.80
C ILE A 130 -12.06 17.60 -12.62
N LYS A 131 -11.91 18.80 -12.05
CA LYS A 131 -10.80 19.70 -12.41
C LYS A 131 -9.50 19.00 -11.99
N ILE A 132 -8.63 18.75 -12.95
CA ILE A 132 -7.17 18.77 -12.78
C ILE A 132 -6.66 19.81 -13.77
#